data_AF-A0A936FU44-F1
#
_entry.id   AF-A0A936FU44-F1
#
_cell.length_a   1.000
_cell.length_b   1.000
_cell.length_c   1.000
_cell.angle_alpha   90.00
_cell.angle_beta   90.00
_cell.angle_gamma   90.00
#
_symmetry.space_group_name_H-M   'P 1'
#
loop_
_entity.id
_entity.type
_entity.pdbx_description
1 polymer ?
#
loop_
_entity_poly.entity_id
_entity_poly.type
_entity_poly.pdbx_seq_one_letter_code
_entity_poly.pdbx_strand_id
1 'polypeptide(L)'
;MKRKFFIQIFSVALLFISSLSLFGQNSVRPLAKKLYEIKQHARSTGKFDKLFNESTQNSRSKAISEVVSNAQLLTLNSDNLAELIKGNNEVLELTIPFNGRPVTVEMFQKSVFSDGFTYQTSSTFDKKFTISGSKFYRGIVKGNENAIVAMSFFQ
;
A
#
# COMPACT_ATOMS: atom_id res chain seq x y z
N MET A 1 -38.00 -7.06 50.56
CA MET A 1 -37.05 -6.01 50.11
C MET A 1 -35.80 -6.55 49.39
N LYS A 2 -35.17 -7.64 49.87
CA LYS A 2 -33.87 -8.10 49.35
C LYS A 2 -33.83 -8.53 47.87
N ARG A 3 -34.91 -9.11 47.32
CA ARG A 3 -34.95 -9.59 45.91
C ARG A 3 -34.91 -8.48 44.86
N LYS A 4 -35.66 -7.39 45.07
CA LYS A 4 -35.70 -6.24 44.13
C LYS A 4 -34.37 -5.48 44.14
N PHE A 5 -33.76 -5.36 45.31
CA PHE A 5 -32.44 -4.75 45.49
C PHE A 5 -31.33 -5.54 44.77
N PHE A 6 -31.37 -6.88 44.86
CA PHE A 6 -30.41 -7.74 44.16
C PHE A 6 -30.53 -7.67 42.64
N ILE A 7 -31.77 -7.61 42.12
CA ILE A 7 -32.03 -7.44 40.68
C ILE A 7 -31.51 -6.08 40.20
N GLN A 8 -31.71 -5.00 40.96
CA GLN A 8 -31.19 -3.67 40.60
C GLN A 8 -29.67 -3.62 40.54
N ILE A 9 -28.98 -4.23 41.52
CA ILE A 9 -27.51 -4.34 41.51
C ILE A 9 -27.03 -5.13 40.30
N PHE A 10 -27.68 -6.26 40.00
CA PHE A 10 -27.33 -7.08 38.86
C PHE A 10 -27.54 -6.33 37.53
N SER A 11 -28.64 -5.60 37.37
CA SER A 11 -28.90 -4.78 36.18
C SER A 11 -27.90 -3.65 35.99
N VAL A 12 -27.48 -2.98 37.07
CA VAL A 12 -26.46 -1.92 37.03
C VAL A 12 -25.09 -2.51 36.69
N ALA A 13 -24.73 -3.66 37.28
CA ALA A 13 -23.49 -4.36 36.97
C ALA A 13 -23.43 -4.81 35.50
N LEU A 14 -24.54 -5.32 34.96
CA LEU A 14 -24.62 -5.77 33.56
C LEU A 14 -24.48 -4.60 32.57
N LEU A 15 -25.09 -3.45 32.86
CA LEU A 15 -24.91 -2.22 32.09
C LEU A 15 -23.45 -1.73 32.14
N PHE A 16 -22.81 -1.81 33.31
CA PHE A 16 -21.41 -1.39 33.49
C PHE A 16 -20.41 -2.33 32.78
N ILE A 17 -20.72 -3.63 32.69
CA ILE A 17 -19.86 -4.60 31.98
C ILE A 17 -19.97 -4.42 30.45
N SER A 18 -21.15 -4.06 29.94
CA SER A 18 -21.37 -3.85 28.51
C SER A 18 -20.61 -2.63 27.93
N SER A 19 -20.35 -1.59 28.73
CA SER A 19 -19.59 -0.42 28.30
C SER A 19 -18.08 -0.65 28.27
N LEU A 20 -17.55 -1.63 29.02
CA LEU A 20 -16.13 -1.99 29.00
C LEU A 20 -15.71 -2.70 27.71
N SER A 21 -16.65 -3.29 26.96
CA SER A 21 -16.37 -4.00 25.70
C SER A 21 -16.12 -3.09 24.50
N LEU A 22 -16.32 -1.77 24.63
CA LEU A 22 -16.12 -0.81 23.53
C LEU A 22 -14.64 -0.41 23.32
N PHE A 23 -13.77 -0.63 24.31
CA PHE A 23 -12.36 -0.21 24.25
C PHE A 23 -11.44 -1.22 23.53
N GLY A 24 -11.97 -2.35 23.06
CA GLY A 24 -11.23 -3.40 22.34
C GLY A 24 -11.43 -3.41 20.83
N GLN A 25 -12.15 -2.45 20.25
CA GLN A 25 -12.47 -2.45 18.81
C GLN A 25 -11.23 -2.08 17.98
N ASN A 26 -10.67 -3.07 17.29
CA ASN A 26 -9.70 -3.02 16.19
C ASN A 26 -9.04 -1.65 15.95
N SER A 27 -7.87 -1.44 16.54
CA SER A 27 -7.03 -0.31 16.16
C SER A 27 -6.59 -0.48 14.70
N VAL A 28 -7.10 0.41 13.83
CA VAL A 28 -6.61 0.57 12.44
C VAL A 28 -5.08 0.63 12.48
N ARG A 29 -4.43 -0.17 11.64
CA ARG A 29 -2.96 -0.25 11.62
C ARG A 29 -2.38 1.14 11.38
N PRO A 30 -1.25 1.52 12.02
CA PRO A 30 -0.69 2.86 11.89
C PRO A 30 -0.44 3.30 10.44
N LEU A 31 -0.06 2.37 9.56
CA LEU A 31 0.15 2.66 8.14
C LEU A 31 -1.16 2.96 7.41
N ALA A 32 -2.22 2.17 7.65
CA ALA A 32 -3.55 2.39 7.07
C ALA A 32 -4.13 3.73 7.55
N LYS A 33 -4.02 4.01 8.86
CA LYS A 33 -4.44 5.29 9.44
C LYS A 33 -3.72 6.46 8.75
N LYS A 34 -2.40 6.38 8.60
CA LYS A 34 -1.60 7.41 7.94
C LYS A 34 -1.96 7.59 6.46
N LEU A 35 -2.21 6.50 5.74
CA LEU A 35 -2.68 6.57 4.36
C LEU A 35 -4.02 7.31 4.28
N TYR A 36 -4.98 7.00 5.15
CA TYR A 36 -6.28 7.67 5.16
C TYR A 36 -6.17 9.15 5.52
N GLU A 37 -5.34 9.51 6.51
CA GLU A 37 -5.04 10.91 6.85
C GLU A 37 -4.46 11.66 5.65
N ILE A 38 -3.46 11.09 4.96
CA ILE A 38 -2.89 11.71 3.77
C ILE A 38 -3.93 11.82 2.66
N LYS A 39 -4.73 10.77 2.43
CA LYS A 39 -5.76 10.74 1.38
C LYS A 39 -6.82 11.83 1.55
N GLN A 40 -7.16 12.22 2.78
CA GLN A 40 -8.09 13.31 3.05
C GLN A 40 -7.55 14.70 2.68
N HIS A 41 -6.22 14.86 2.68
CA HIS A 41 -5.56 16.14 2.42
C HIS A 41 -4.74 16.14 1.12
N ALA A 42 -4.77 15.03 0.38
CA ALA A 42 -3.97 14.83 -0.81
C ALA A 42 -4.38 15.80 -1.91
N ARG A 43 -3.40 16.48 -2.51
CA ARG A 43 -3.63 17.42 -3.62
C ARG A 43 -3.74 16.71 -4.96
N SER A 44 -3.17 15.51 -5.05
CA SER A 44 -3.13 14.71 -6.27
C SER A 44 -3.29 13.23 -5.95
N THR A 45 -4.11 12.55 -6.74
CA THR A 45 -4.28 11.10 -6.70
C THR A 45 -4.12 10.54 -8.10
N GLY A 46 -3.11 9.70 -8.31
CA GLY A 46 -2.92 8.95 -9.54
C GLY A 46 -3.68 7.64 -9.49
N LYS A 47 -4.33 7.25 -10.59
CA LYS A 47 -5.00 5.95 -10.72
C LYS A 47 -4.46 5.23 -11.94
N PHE A 48 -3.90 4.04 -11.72
CA PHE A 48 -3.25 3.26 -12.78
C PHE A 48 -3.82 1.84 -12.79
N ASP A 49 -4.73 1.58 -13.71
CA ASP A 49 -5.35 0.26 -13.86
C ASP A 49 -4.63 -0.66 -14.84
N LYS A 50 -3.74 -0.09 -15.66
CA LYS A 50 -3.04 -0.79 -16.75
C LYS A 50 -1.53 -0.59 -16.74
N LEU A 51 -0.94 -0.35 -15.56
CA LEU A 51 0.52 -0.35 -15.44
C LEU A 51 1.07 -1.75 -15.73
N PHE A 52 0.38 -2.79 -15.26
CA PHE A 52 0.66 -4.19 -15.57
C PHE A 52 -0.47 -4.78 -16.38
N ASN A 53 -0.13 -5.54 -17.42
CA ASN A 53 -1.08 -6.31 -18.22
C ASN A 53 -0.70 -7.79 -18.14
N GLU A 54 -1.67 -8.70 -18.23
CA GLU A 54 -1.36 -10.12 -18.28
C GLU A 54 -0.54 -10.45 -19.54
N SER A 55 0.52 -11.23 -19.36
CA SER A 55 1.39 -11.64 -20.46
C SER A 55 0.82 -12.92 -21.08
N THR A 56 0.10 -12.78 -22.20
CA THR A 56 -0.53 -13.90 -22.91
C THR A 56 0.43 -14.63 -23.87
N GLN A 57 1.59 -14.04 -24.19
CA GLN A 57 2.54 -14.57 -25.15
C GLN A 57 3.98 -14.38 -24.66
N ASN A 58 4.40 -15.17 -23.68
CA ASN A 58 5.79 -15.20 -23.25
C ASN A 58 6.45 -16.49 -23.75
N SER A 59 7.44 -16.37 -24.63
CA SER A 59 8.24 -17.50 -25.14
C SER A 59 9.02 -18.24 -24.03
N ARG A 60 9.21 -17.60 -22.86
CA ARG A 60 9.83 -18.19 -21.66
C ARG A 60 8.83 -18.85 -20.72
N SER A 61 7.52 -18.83 -21.01
CA SER A 61 6.49 -19.37 -20.12
C SER A 61 6.74 -20.82 -19.74
N LYS A 62 7.18 -21.66 -20.69
CA LYS A 62 7.50 -23.07 -20.46
C LYS A 62 8.68 -23.27 -19.50
N ALA A 63 9.78 -22.55 -19.72
CA ALA A 63 10.95 -22.60 -18.84
C ALA A 63 10.63 -22.06 -17.43
N ILE A 64 9.74 -21.07 -17.32
CA ILE A 64 9.29 -20.53 -16.03
C ILE A 64 8.36 -21.52 -15.32
N SER A 65 7.45 -22.18 -16.02
CA SER A 65 6.54 -23.18 -15.44
C SER A 65 7.26 -24.43 -14.93
N GLU A 66 8.44 -24.75 -15.48
CA GLU A 66 9.28 -25.85 -15.01
C GLU A 66 9.94 -25.57 -13.65
N VAL A 67 10.06 -24.28 -13.26
CA VAL A 67 10.73 -23.86 -12.03
C VAL A 67 9.76 -23.32 -10.98
N VAL A 68 8.62 -22.75 -11.40
CA VAL A 68 7.61 -22.17 -10.51
C VAL A 68 6.21 -22.62 -10.92
N SER A 69 5.55 -23.34 -10.04
CA SER A 69 4.22 -23.91 -10.29
C SER A 69 3.09 -22.87 -10.30
N ASN A 70 3.23 -21.78 -9.55
CA ASN A 70 2.20 -20.76 -9.34
C ASN A 70 2.72 -19.36 -9.70
N ALA A 71 3.17 -19.18 -10.95
CA ALA A 71 3.61 -17.88 -11.45
C ALA A 71 2.54 -17.26 -12.36
N GLN A 72 2.29 -15.96 -12.19
CA GLN A 72 1.59 -15.15 -13.18
C GLN A 72 2.59 -14.21 -13.84
N LEU A 73 2.62 -14.22 -15.17
CA LEU A 73 3.48 -13.33 -15.95
C LEU A 73 2.72 -12.06 -16.31
N LEU A 74 3.35 -10.92 -16.02
CA LEU A 74 2.82 -9.59 -16.31
C LEU A 74 3.79 -8.85 -17.22
N THR A 75 3.25 -8.05 -18.13
CA THR A 75 3.97 -7.10 -18.95
C THR A 75 3.78 -5.70 -18.38
N LEU A 76 4.88 -4.99 -18.14
CA LEU A 76 4.89 -3.61 -17.70
C LEU A 76 4.64 -2.67 -18.89
N ASN A 77 3.71 -1.74 -18.75
CA ASN A 77 3.49 -0.68 -19.74
C ASN A 77 4.44 0.50 -19.47
N SER A 78 5.43 0.67 -20.34
CA SER A 78 6.47 1.71 -20.21
C SER A 78 5.92 3.14 -20.28
N ASP A 79 4.88 3.39 -21.06
CA ASP A 79 4.27 4.72 -21.19
C ASP A 79 3.56 5.10 -19.89
N ASN A 80 2.77 4.17 -19.33
CA ASN A 80 2.11 4.36 -18.04
C ASN A 80 3.12 4.49 -16.89
N LEU A 81 4.26 3.78 -16.95
CA LEU A 81 5.34 3.94 -15.98
C LEU A 81 5.96 5.33 -16.07
N ALA A 82 6.24 5.81 -17.29
CA ALA A 82 6.79 7.14 -17.50
C ALA A 82 5.81 8.23 -17.03
N GLU A 83 4.51 8.06 -17.27
CA GLU A 83 3.47 8.95 -16.74
C GLU A 83 3.45 8.94 -15.20
N LEU A 84 3.51 7.76 -14.57
CA LEU A 84 3.56 7.63 -13.11
C LEU A 84 4.76 8.36 -12.51
N ILE A 85 5.95 8.18 -13.09
CA ILE A 85 7.19 8.77 -12.58
C ILE A 85 7.22 10.30 -12.79
N LYS A 86 6.73 10.78 -13.94
CA LYS A 86 6.60 12.21 -14.23
C LYS A 86 5.51 12.86 -13.37
N GLY A 87 4.46 12.13 -13.05
CA GLY A 87 3.39 12.55 -12.17
C GLY A 87 3.89 12.85 -10.76
N ASN A 88 3.38 13.92 -10.15
CA ASN A 88 3.60 14.22 -8.75
C ASN A 88 2.39 13.78 -7.92
N ASN A 89 2.07 12.49 -7.99
CA ASN A 89 0.93 11.88 -7.31
C ASN A 89 1.27 11.64 -5.83
N GLU A 90 0.65 12.41 -4.93
CA GLU A 90 0.82 12.24 -3.47
C GLU A 90 0.22 10.91 -3.01
N VAL A 91 -0.91 10.52 -3.61
CA VAL A 91 -1.56 9.22 -3.43
C VAL A 91 -1.64 8.49 -4.76
N LEU A 92 -1.50 7.16 -4.72
CA LEU A 92 -1.52 6.29 -5.88
C LEU A 92 -2.49 5.13 -5.61
N GLU A 93 -3.48 4.94 -6.47
CA GLU A 93 -4.24 3.69 -6.57
C GLU A 93 -3.72 2.91 -7.79
N LEU A 94 -3.23 1.69 -7.57
CA LEU A 94 -2.66 0.84 -8.61
C LEU A 94 -3.35 -0.51 -8.58
N THR A 95 -3.92 -0.91 -9.72
CA THR A 95 -4.54 -2.23 -9.89
C THR A 95 -3.57 -3.18 -10.58
N ILE A 96 -3.36 -4.35 -9.97
CA ILE A 96 -2.42 -5.37 -10.41
C ILE A 96 -3.22 -6.66 -10.68
N PRO A 97 -3.09 -7.28 -11.86
CA PRO A 97 -3.62 -8.62 -12.08
C PRO A 97 -2.86 -9.63 -11.19
N PHE A 98 -3.57 -10.35 -10.34
CA PHE A 98 -3.01 -11.34 -9.42
C PHE A 98 -3.94 -12.55 -9.27
N ASN A 99 -3.46 -13.74 -9.64
CA ASN A 99 -4.21 -15.00 -9.62
C ASN A 99 -5.58 -14.91 -10.33
N GLY A 100 -5.59 -14.28 -11.52
CA GLY A 100 -6.80 -14.12 -12.33
C GLY A 100 -7.83 -13.15 -11.75
N ARG A 101 -7.46 -12.34 -10.74
CA ARG A 101 -8.30 -11.30 -10.16
C ARG A 101 -7.53 -9.99 -10.04
N PRO A 102 -8.18 -8.83 -10.22
CA PRO A 102 -7.54 -7.56 -9.94
C PRO A 102 -7.36 -7.37 -8.43
N VAL A 103 -6.15 -7.00 -8.01
CA VAL A 103 -5.85 -6.55 -6.66
C VAL A 103 -5.47 -5.07 -6.74
N THR A 104 -6.26 -4.21 -6.09
CA THR A 104 -5.96 -2.78 -6.00
C THR A 104 -5.21 -2.49 -4.72
N VAL A 105 -4.14 -1.72 -4.84
CA VAL A 105 -3.39 -1.19 -3.71
C VAL A 105 -3.52 0.32 -3.66
N GLU A 106 -3.54 0.87 -2.45
CA GLU A 106 -3.61 2.31 -2.20
C GLU A 106 -2.37 2.72 -1.42
N MET A 107 -1.65 3.71 -1.91
CA MET A 107 -0.35 4.10 -1.36
C MET A 107 -0.16 5.61 -1.35
N PHE A 108 0.67 6.11 -0.45
CA PHE A 108 1.13 7.49 -0.44
C PHE A 108 2.62 7.56 -0.76
N GLN A 109 3.06 8.65 -1.39
CA GLN A 109 4.46 8.88 -1.72
C GLN A 109 5.26 9.14 -0.43
N LYS A 110 6.40 8.47 -0.27
CA LYS A 110 7.29 8.65 0.88
C LYS A 110 8.75 8.62 0.46
N SER A 111 9.48 9.72 0.67
CA SER A 111 10.94 9.72 0.49
C SER A 111 11.61 8.67 1.37
N VAL A 112 12.54 7.93 0.78
CA VAL A 112 13.42 6.96 1.46
C VAL A 112 14.81 7.54 1.77
N PHE A 113 15.10 8.73 1.25
CA PHE A 113 16.37 9.42 1.45
C PHE A 113 16.32 10.30 2.68
N SER A 114 17.42 10.31 3.44
CA SER A 114 17.63 11.28 4.52
C SER A 114 17.99 12.65 3.97
N ASP A 115 17.82 13.67 4.79
CA ASP A 115 18.32 15.01 4.46
C ASP A 115 19.84 14.95 4.23
N GLY A 116 20.31 15.59 3.15
CA GLY A 116 21.72 15.54 2.76
C GLY A 116 22.18 14.24 2.09
N PHE A 117 21.26 13.32 1.75
CA PHE A 117 21.62 12.14 0.96
C PHE A 117 22.26 12.56 -0.37
N THR A 118 23.43 12.00 -0.66
CA THR A 118 24.14 12.17 -1.94
C THR A 118 24.69 10.82 -2.36
N TYR A 119 24.78 10.59 -3.67
CA TYR A 119 25.47 9.43 -4.22
C TYR A 119 26.59 9.87 -5.16
N GLN A 120 27.64 9.06 -5.19
CA GLN A 120 28.79 9.22 -6.08
C GLN A 120 29.03 7.89 -6.79
N THR A 121 29.42 7.96 -8.04
CA THR A 121 29.87 6.79 -8.81
C THR A 121 31.35 6.95 -9.11
N SER A 122 32.03 5.88 -9.51
CA SER A 122 33.44 5.93 -9.88
C SER A 122 33.75 6.95 -10.99
N SER A 123 32.78 7.25 -11.85
CA SER A 123 32.89 8.25 -12.91
C SER A 123 32.49 9.67 -12.50
N THR A 124 31.97 9.86 -11.27
CA THR A 124 31.40 11.14 -10.82
C THR A 124 31.87 11.59 -9.43
N PHE A 125 33.06 11.17 -9.02
CA PHE A 125 33.64 11.43 -7.69
C PHE A 125 33.57 12.92 -7.27
N ASP A 126 33.70 13.86 -8.22
CA ASP A 126 33.68 15.31 -7.95
C ASP A 126 32.30 15.96 -8.12
N LYS A 127 31.24 15.19 -8.36
CA LYS A 127 29.89 15.70 -8.62
C LYS A 127 28.88 15.07 -7.67
N LYS A 128 28.25 15.91 -6.83
CA LYS A 128 27.08 15.50 -6.04
C LYS A 128 25.89 15.36 -6.98
N PHE A 129 25.37 14.15 -7.12
CA PHE A 129 24.14 13.90 -7.87
C PHE A 129 22.96 13.63 -6.93
N THR A 130 21.79 14.14 -7.31
CA THR A 130 20.49 13.81 -6.71
C THR A 130 19.85 12.70 -7.53
N ILE A 131 19.25 11.70 -6.87
CA ILE A 131 18.57 10.61 -7.59
C ILE A 131 17.30 11.20 -8.21
N SER A 132 17.30 11.37 -9.52
CA SER A 132 16.12 11.71 -10.32
C SER A 132 15.56 10.44 -10.98
N GLY A 133 14.27 10.47 -11.37
CA GLY A 133 13.64 9.35 -12.07
C GLY A 133 13.17 8.18 -11.20
N SER A 134 13.18 8.32 -9.87
CA SER A 134 12.64 7.32 -8.95
C SER A 134 11.48 7.85 -8.10
N LYS A 135 10.45 7.03 -7.86
CA LYS A 135 9.34 7.33 -6.95
C LYS A 135 9.11 6.17 -5.97
N PHE A 136 8.87 6.49 -4.71
CA PHE A 136 8.71 5.51 -3.64
C PHE A 136 7.36 5.67 -2.95
N TYR A 137 6.63 4.57 -2.84
CA TYR A 137 5.28 4.53 -2.30
C TYR A 137 5.15 3.47 -1.22
N ARG A 138 4.33 3.77 -0.20
CA ARG A 138 3.95 2.82 0.86
C ARG A 138 2.46 2.87 1.09
N GLY A 139 1.86 1.74 1.42
CA GLY A 139 0.42 1.67 1.56
C GLY A 139 -0.08 0.30 1.94
N ILE A 140 -1.31 0.01 1.53
CA ILE A 140 -2.03 -1.22 1.85
C ILE A 140 -2.73 -1.78 0.62
N VAL A 141 -3.14 -3.05 0.70
CA VAL A 141 -4.14 -3.60 -0.21
C VAL A 141 -5.49 -2.99 0.13
N LYS A 142 -6.20 -2.47 -0.87
CA LYS A 142 -7.50 -1.81 -0.69
C LYS A 142 -8.48 -2.76 -0.01
N GLY A 143 -9.11 -2.30 1.06
CA GLY A 143 -10.03 -3.12 1.87
C GLY A 143 -9.36 -4.10 2.83
N ASN A 144 -8.02 -4.16 2.89
CA ASN A 144 -7.29 -4.97 3.87
C ASN A 144 -6.13 -4.19 4.52
N GLU A 145 -6.43 -3.58 5.66
CA GLU A 145 -5.50 -2.74 6.42
C GLU A 145 -4.31 -3.50 7.04
N ASN A 146 -4.38 -4.83 7.08
CA ASN A 146 -3.30 -5.68 7.56
C ASN A 146 -2.31 -6.08 6.46
N ALA A 147 -2.70 -5.94 5.19
CA ALA A 147 -1.86 -6.27 4.05
C ALA A 147 -1.11 -5.02 3.60
N ILE A 148 0.17 -4.93 3.97
CA ILE A 148 1.04 -3.80 3.67
C ILE A 148 1.68 -3.92 2.28
N VAL A 149 1.97 -2.78 1.67
CA VAL A 149 2.57 -2.69 0.34
C VAL A 149 3.65 -1.61 0.34
N ALA A 150 4.77 -1.88 -0.31
CA ALA A 150 5.80 -0.90 -0.62
C ALA A 150 6.27 -1.12 -2.05
N MET A 151 6.26 -0.05 -2.86
CA MET A 151 6.68 -0.12 -4.27
C MET A 151 7.61 1.03 -4.60
N SER A 152 8.62 0.71 -5.40
CA SER A 152 9.61 1.66 -5.92
C SER A 152 9.57 1.60 -7.43
N PHE A 153 9.39 2.75 -8.08
CA PHE A 153 9.33 2.90 -9.52
C PHE A 153 10.59 3.62 -9.98
N PHE A 154 11.22 3.12 -11.04
CA PHE A 154 12.46 3.63 -11.62
C PHE A 154 12.31 3.74 -13.13
N GLN A 155 12.99 4.72 -13.73
CA GLN A 155 13.11 4.89 -15.17
C GLN A 155 14.57 4.71 -15.60
#